data_AF-A0A3M0YYC8-F1
#
_entry.id   AF-A0A3M0YYC8-F1
#
_cell.length_a   1.000
_cell.length_b   1.000
_cell.length_c   1.000
_cell.angle_alpha   90.00
_cell.angle_beta   90.00
_cell.angle_gamma   90.00
#
_symmetry.space_group_name_H-M   'P 1'
#
loop_
_entity.id
_entity.type
_entity.pdbx_description
1 polymer ?
#
loop_
_entity_poly.entity_id
_entity_poly.type
_entity_poly.pdbx_seq_one_letter_code
_entity_poly.pdbx_strand_id
1 'polypeptide(L)' 'VMLRGTLEEVREAARQCIRDAAAGGKFILSTGDQCGRDTPDDNLRAIVDIARTFGRY' A
#
# COMPACT_ATOMS: atom_id res chain seq x y z
N VAL A 1 1.73 -2.34 -9.79
CA VAL A 1 0.41 -2.01 -9.17
C VAL A 1 0.19 -0.50 -9.10
N MET A 2 0.99 0.27 -8.34
CA MET A 2 0.74 1.72 -8.14
C MET A 2 0.45 2.54 -9.41
N LEU A 3 1.29 2.48 -10.45
CA LEU A 3 1.16 3.33 -11.65
C LEU A 3 -0.03 2.96 -12.55
N ARG A 4 -0.36 1.67 -12.67
CA ARG A 4 -1.28 1.15 -13.70
C ARG A 4 -2.49 0.41 -13.15
N GLY A 5 -2.50 0.13 -11.86
CA GLY A 5 -3.57 -0.58 -11.19
C GLY A 5 -4.72 0.35 -10.87
N THR A 6 -5.90 -0.25 -10.77
CA THR A 6 -7.09 0.35 -10.20
C THR A 6 -6.92 0.62 -8.71
N LEU A 7 -7.78 1.48 -8.18
CA LEU A 7 -7.83 1.80 -6.76
C LEU A 7 -7.97 0.53 -5.88
N GLU A 8 -8.79 -0.43 -6.32
CA GLU A 8 -9.03 -1.66 -5.59
C GLU A 8 -7.81 -2.60 -5.61
N GLU A 9 -7.12 -2.70 -6.75
CA GLU A 9 -5.87 -3.47 -6.85
C GLU A 9 -4.78 -2.91 -5.94
N VAL A 10 -4.68 -1.57 -5.82
CA VAL A 10 -3.74 -0.94 -4.88
C VAL A 10 -4.11 -1.26 -3.44
N ARG A 11 -5.39 -1.16 -3.08
CA ARG A 11 -5.87 -1.48 -1.73
C ARG A 11 -5.62 -2.94 -1.37
N GLU A 12 -5.91 -3.86 -2.29
CA GLU A 12 -5.70 -5.29 -2.04
C GLU A 12 -4.22 -5.65 -1.97
N ALA A 13 -3.37 -5.09 -2.85
CA ALA A 13 -1.93 -5.32 -2.78
C ALA A 13 -1.32 -4.81 -1.46
N ALA A 14 -1.76 -3.63 -0.98
CA ALA A 14 -1.32 -3.10 0.30
C ALA A 14 -1.78 -3.96 1.48
N ARG A 15 -3.04 -4.44 1.46
CA ARG A 15 -3.58 -5.37 2.46
C ARG A 15 -2.82 -6.69 2.48
N GLN A 16 -2.55 -7.26 1.30
CA GLN A 16 -1.78 -8.49 1.16
C GLN A 16 -0.37 -8.32 1.76
N CYS A 17 0.31 -7.22 1.45
CA CYS A 17 1.65 -6.93 1.98
C CYS A 17 1.67 -6.88 3.52
N ILE A 18 0.66 -6.24 4.14
CA ILE A 18 0.50 -6.23 5.60
C ILE A 18 0.25 -7.66 6.13
N ARG A 19 -0.66 -8.42 5.52
CA ARG A 19 -0.97 -9.80 5.96
C ARG A 19 0.26 -10.70 5.94
N ASP A 20 1.11 -10.55 4.93
CA ASP A 20 2.27 -11.41 4.73
C ASP A 20 3.43 -11.05 5.67
N ALA A 21 3.60 -9.77 6.02
CA ALA A 21 4.82 -9.28 6.65
C ALA A 21 4.64 -8.63 8.03
N ALA A 22 3.43 -8.25 8.42
CA ALA A 22 3.20 -7.50 9.68
C ALA A 22 3.03 -8.39 10.92
N ALA A 23 3.04 -9.72 10.78
CA ALA A 23 2.98 -10.63 11.91
C ALA A 23 4.17 -10.39 12.88
N GLY A 24 3.87 -10.12 14.16
CA GLY A 24 4.89 -9.76 15.16
C GLY A 24 5.32 -8.28 15.14
N GLY A 25 4.67 -7.46 14.31
CA GLY A 25 4.88 -6.02 14.21
C GLY A 25 6.21 -5.63 13.56
N LYS A 26 6.63 -4.37 13.78
CA LYS A 26 7.88 -3.77 13.24
C LYS A 26 7.95 -3.74 11.71
N PHE A 27 6.81 -3.88 11.04
CA PHE A 27 6.69 -3.81 9.60
C PHE A 27 6.32 -2.40 9.15
N ILE A 28 7.12 -1.82 8.25
CA ILE A 28 6.87 -0.52 7.62
C ILE A 28 6.35 -0.78 6.21
N LEU A 29 5.08 -0.48 5.96
CA LEU A 29 4.53 -0.52 4.60
C LEU A 29 5.13 0.63 3.77
N SER A 30 5.72 0.27 2.63
CA SER A 30 6.28 1.21 1.65
C SER A 30 6.09 0.66 0.24
N THR A 31 6.25 1.51 -0.77
CA THR A 31 6.52 1.04 -2.13
C THR A 31 7.93 0.47 -2.21
N GLY A 32 8.15 -0.49 -3.12
CA GLY A 32 9.48 -1.12 -3.32
C GLY A 32 10.51 -0.24 -4.03
N ASP A 33 10.06 0.87 -4.62
CA ASP A 33 10.86 1.90 -5.28
C ASP A 33 10.03 3.21 -5.34
N GLN A 34 10.56 4.29 -5.92
CA GLN A 34 9.77 5.50 -6.18
C GLN A 34 8.53 5.20 -7.01
N CYS A 35 7.43 5.91 -6.74
CA CYS A 35 6.28 5.89 -7.62
C CYS A 35 6.63 6.54 -8.98
N GLY A 36 6.11 5.96 -10.07
CA GLY A 36 6.26 6.57 -11.39
C GLY A 36 5.61 7.95 -11.42
N ARG A 37 6.15 8.86 -12.23
CA ARG A 37 5.71 10.26 -12.35
C ARG A 37 4.19 10.41 -12.45
N ASP A 38 3.56 9.54 -13.25
CA ASP A 38 2.13 9.62 -13.57
C ASP A 38 1.28 8.69 -12.68
N THR A 39 1.80 8.28 -11.51
CA THR A 39 1.00 7.49 -10.56
C THR A 39 -0.19 8.33 -10.11
N PRO A 40 -1.44 7.84 -10.29
CA PRO A 40 -2.61 8.60 -9.88
C PRO A 40 -2.57 8.91 -8.38
N ASP A 41 -2.92 10.15 -8.01
CA ASP A 41 -2.94 10.56 -6.61
C ASP A 41 -3.84 9.65 -5.74
N ASP A 42 -4.95 9.17 -6.29
CA ASP A 42 -5.87 8.30 -5.55
C ASP A 42 -5.21 6.96 -5.19
N ASN A 43 -4.30 6.47 -6.03
CA ASN A 43 -3.50 5.30 -5.70
C ASN A 43 -2.50 5.60 -4.58
N LEU A 44 -1.89 6.80 -4.57
CA LEU A 44 -1.02 7.24 -3.48
C LEU A 44 -1.78 7.40 -2.15
N ARG A 45 -3.00 7.96 -2.19
CA ARG A 45 -3.85 8.09 -1.00
C ARG A 45 -4.31 6.72 -0.50
N ALA A 46 -4.63 5.79 -1.39
CA ALA A 46 -5.09 4.46 -1.04
C ALA A 46 -4.09 3.67 -0.20
N ILE A 47 -2.79 3.70 -0.54
CA ILE A 47 -1.78 2.99 0.27
C ILE A 47 -1.64 3.61 1.67
N VAL A 48 -1.74 4.94 1.78
CA VAL A 48 -1.72 5.65 3.08
C VAL A 48 -2.95 5.27 3.92
N ASP A 49 -4.13 5.21 3.30
CA ASP A 49 -5.38 4.84 3.98
C ASP A 49 -5.33 3.40 4.49
N ILE A 50 -4.81 2.46 3.68
CA ILE A 50 -4.60 1.08 4.11
C ILE A 50 -3.59 1.00 5.26
N ALA A 51 -2.48 1.73 5.18
CA ALA A 51 -1.49 1.77 6.26
C ALA A 51 -2.11 2.28 7.58
N ARG A 52 -2.93 3.35 7.53
CA ARG A 52 -3.60 3.89 8.72
C ARG A 52 -4.66 2.96 9.29
N THR A 53 -5.35 2.23 8.42
CA THR A 53 -6.47 1.35 8.81
C THR A 53 -5.97 0.01 9.38
N PHE A 54 -4.97 -0.60 8.74
CA PHE A 54 -4.52 -1.97 9.04
C PHE A 54 -3.11 -2.06 9.60
N GLY A 55 -2.33 -0.97 9.58
CA GLY A 55 -0.96 -0.92 10.09
C GLY A 55 -0.86 -0.58 11.58
N ARG A 56 -1.97 -0.57 12.32
CA ARG A 56 -1.99 -0.47 13.77
C ARG A 56 -2.04 -1.88 14.36
N TYR A 57 -0.97 -2.28 15.04
CA TYR A 57 -0.79 -3.57 15.67
C TYR A 57 -0.03 -3.42 16.99
#